data_AF-A0A7S4QLZ4-F1
#
_entry.id   AF-A0A7S4QLZ4-F1
#
_cell.length_a   1.000
_cell.length_b   1.000
_cell.length_c   1.000
_cell.angle_alpha   90.00
_cell.angle_beta   90.00
_cell.angle_gamma   90.00
#
_symmetry.space_group_name_H-M   'P 1'
#
loop_
_entity.id
_entity.type
_entity.pdbx_description
1 polymer ?
#
loop_
_entity_poly.entity_id
_entity_poly.type
_entity_poly.pdbx_seq_one_letter_code
_entity_poly.pdbx_strand_id
1 'polypeptide(L)'
;NADNWLVADEVINDSLDMRYLRSFYWALYTVTTIGYGSVPVISNAERIFAMFVMAIGAVICDAGITAVLTSIISSKDHQAGTNNRRIQCCKLFMKEQFVEKSLQERIFDYYNYDDTELKNIDETEILHEL
;
A
#
# COMPACT_ATOMS: atom_id res chain seq x y z
N ASN A 1 38.19 1.48 24.74
CA ASN A 1 36.81 0.96 24.91
C ASN A 1 35.91 1.77 24.03
N ALA A 2 35.12 1.11 23.19
CA ALA A 2 34.08 1.79 22.44
C ALA A 2 32.89 2.01 23.39
N ASP A 3 32.63 3.25 23.76
CA ASP A 3 31.58 3.59 24.74
C ASP A 3 30.21 3.80 24.07
N ASN A 4 30.19 4.00 22.75
CA ASN A 4 29.00 4.21 21.94
C ASN A 4 29.22 3.73 20.48
N TRP A 5 28.14 3.75 19.70
CA TRP A 5 28.14 3.31 18.31
C TRP A 5 29.06 4.15 17.41
N LEU A 6 29.21 5.46 17.64
CA LEU A 6 30.06 6.32 16.83
C LEU A 6 31.54 5.93 16.91
N VAL A 7 31.99 5.51 18.09
CA VAL A 7 33.36 5.05 18.31
C VAL A 7 33.55 3.65 17.74
N ALA A 8 32.57 2.75 17.91
CA ALA A 8 32.64 1.39 17.39
C ALA A 8 32.54 1.31 15.86
N ASP A 9 31.83 2.24 15.24
CA ASP A 9 31.63 2.35 13.80
C ASP A 9 32.70 3.23 13.13
N GLU A 10 33.66 3.75 13.91
CA GLU A 10 34.79 4.60 13.49
C GLU A 10 34.41 5.93 12.79
N VAL A 11 33.13 6.32 12.83
CA VAL A 11 32.61 7.55 12.19
C VAL A 11 32.70 8.82 13.06
N ILE A 12 33.35 8.76 14.22
CA ILE A 12 33.40 9.89 15.16
C ILE A 12 34.09 11.13 14.57
N ASN A 13 35.10 10.92 13.72
CA ASN A 13 35.89 11.98 13.09
C ASN A 13 35.37 12.39 11.70
N ASP A 14 34.29 11.75 11.24
CA ASP A 14 33.69 12.06 9.95
C ASP A 14 32.93 13.40 9.97
N SER A 15 32.67 13.93 8.79
CA SER A 15 31.81 15.10 8.62
C SER A 15 30.41 14.86 9.20
N LEU A 16 29.76 15.94 9.63
CA LEU A 16 28.41 15.87 10.19
C LEU A 16 27.42 15.25 9.20
N ASP A 17 27.56 15.55 7.91
CA ASP A 17 26.73 14.99 6.84
C ASP A 17 26.86 13.47 6.75
N MET A 18 28.08 12.95 6.84
CA MET A 18 28.34 11.51 6.79
C MET A 18 27.75 10.79 8.02
N ARG A 19 27.90 11.40 9.21
CA ARG A 19 27.31 10.87 10.44
C ARG A 19 25.79 10.86 10.39
N TYR A 20 25.18 11.92 9.83
CA TYR A 20 23.74 11.98 9.63
C TYR A 20 23.27 10.90 8.64
N LEU A 21 23.94 10.78 7.48
CA LEU A 21 23.63 9.77 6.49
C LEU A 21 23.73 8.35 7.07
N ARG A 22 24.76 8.08 7.88
CA ARG A 22 24.94 6.79 8.58
C ARG A 22 23.82 6.52 9.58
N SER A 23 23.42 7.52 10.37
CA SER A 23 22.31 7.40 11.32
C SER A 23 20.96 7.22 10.63
N PHE A 24 20.75 7.90 9.50
CA PHE A 24 19.54 7.77 8.69
C PHE A 24 19.49 6.40 8.01
N TYR A 25 20.62 5.89 7.51
CA TYR A 25 20.71 4.54 6.98
C TYR A 25 20.31 3.49 8.02
N TRP A 26 20.78 3.63 9.27
CA TRP A 26 20.35 2.79 10.39
C TRP A 26 18.85 2.85 10.65
N ALA A 27 18.30 4.06 10.73
CA ALA A 27 16.88 4.26 10.98
C ALA A 27 16.03 3.67 9.84
N LEU A 28 16.46 3.88 8.60
CA LEU A 28 15.76 3.42 7.41
C LEU A 28 15.68 1.89 7.38
N TYR A 29 16.81 1.18 7.48
CA TYR A 29 16.77 -0.29 7.41
C TYR A 29 16.06 -0.91 8.62
N THR A 30 16.04 -0.21 9.76
CA THR A 30 15.33 -0.64 10.97
C THR A 30 13.83 -0.50 10.78
N VAL A 31 13.37 0.67 10.32
CA VAL A 31 11.95 0.95 10.08
C VAL A 31 11.40 0.05 8.99
N THR A 32 12.15 -0.14 7.89
CA THR A 32 11.76 -1.06 6.81
C THR A 32 11.96 -2.54 7.16
N THR A 33 12.25 -2.85 8.42
CA THR A 33 12.43 -4.21 8.96
C THR A 33 13.43 -5.08 8.18
N ILE A 34 14.40 -4.47 7.48
CA ILE A 34 15.44 -5.21 6.75
C ILE A 34 16.52 -5.68 7.72
N GLY A 35 16.93 -4.81 8.64
CA GLY A 35 17.79 -5.20 9.77
C GLY A 35 19.19 -5.68 9.39
N TYR A 36 19.92 -4.96 8.53
CA TYR A 36 21.29 -5.36 8.12
C TYR A 36 22.28 -5.52 9.28
N GLY A 37 22.03 -4.87 10.43
CA GLY A 37 22.90 -4.97 11.60
C GLY A 37 24.27 -4.33 11.40
N SER A 38 24.41 -3.43 10.43
CA SER A 38 25.69 -2.83 10.04
C SER A 38 26.18 -1.76 11.01
N VAL A 39 25.29 -1.12 11.77
CA VAL A 39 25.68 -0.16 12.81
C VAL A 39 25.71 -0.86 14.16
N PRO A 40 26.85 -0.80 14.88
CA PRO A 40 27.02 -1.50 16.15
C PRO A 40 26.18 -0.88 17.26
N VAL A 41 25.53 -1.71 18.08
CA VAL A 41 24.77 -1.28 19.26
C VAL A 41 25.52 -1.76 20.50
N ILE A 42 26.24 -0.86 21.17
CA ILE A 42 27.22 -1.22 22.19
C ILE A 42 26.64 -1.06 23.59
N SER A 43 26.16 0.15 23.91
CA SER A 43 25.70 0.49 25.25
C SER A 43 24.29 -0.03 25.53
N ASN A 44 23.96 -0.25 26.80
CA ASN A 44 22.61 -0.67 27.19
C ASN A 44 21.55 0.39 26.84
N ALA A 45 21.90 1.68 26.88
CA ALA A 45 21.01 2.76 26.47
C ALA A 45 20.68 2.68 24.96
N GLU A 46 21.70 2.45 24.11
CA GLU A 46 21.50 2.24 22.67
C GLU A 46 20.66 1.00 22.39
N ARG A 47 20.85 -0.09 23.14
CA ARG A 47 20.02 -1.31 23.02
C ARG A 47 18.56 -1.04 23.32
N ILE A 48 18.27 -0.36 24.43
CA ILE A 48 16.91 0.01 24.80
C ILE A 48 16.28 0.91 23.73
N PHE A 49 17.00 1.93 23.28
CA PHE A 49 16.55 2.81 22.21
C PHE A 49 16.26 2.04 20.91
N ALA A 50 17.19 1.17 20.48
CA ALA A 50 17.03 0.34 19.30
C ALA A 50 15.80 -0.57 19.39
N MET A 51 15.54 -1.18 20.56
CA MET A 51 14.34 -1.99 20.78
C MET A 51 13.04 -1.20 20.57
N PHE A 52 12.96 0.03 21.10
CA PHE A 52 11.80 0.88 20.89
C PHE A 52 11.62 1.27 19.42
N VAL A 53 12.71 1.67 18.74
CA VAL A 53 12.65 2.06 17.32
C VAL A 53 12.25 0.87 16.46
N MET A 54 12.77 -0.34 16.73
CA MET A 54 12.38 -1.57 16.03
C MET A 54 10.89 -1.88 16.22
N ALA A 55 10.36 -1.78 17.45
CA ALA A 55 8.95 -2.03 17.71
C ALA A 55 8.03 -1.03 16.98
N ILE A 56 8.38 0.26 17.02
CA ILE A 56 7.62 1.30 16.31
C ILE A 56 7.74 1.11 14.79
N GLY A 57 8.94 0.83 14.29
CA GLY A 57 9.21 0.57 12.88
C GLY A 57 8.37 -0.57 12.32
N ALA A 58 8.32 -1.70 13.04
CA ALA A 58 7.50 -2.84 12.68
C ALA A 58 6.02 -2.47 12.56
N VAL A 59 5.46 -1.73 13.52
CA VAL A 59 4.05 -1.28 13.45
C VAL A 59 3.81 -0.38 12.23
N ILE A 60 4.72 0.56 11.95
CA ILE A 60 4.59 1.48 10.81
C ILE A 60 4.61 0.71 9.49
N CYS A 61 5.58 -0.18 9.30
CA CYS A 61 5.72 -0.92 8.05
C CYS A 61 4.66 -2.00 7.89
N ASP A 62 4.46 -2.87 8.88
CA ASP A 62 3.59 -4.03 8.76
C ASP A 62 2.12 -3.62 8.73
N ALA A 63 1.70 -2.72 9.62
CA ALA A 63 0.30 -2.31 9.73
C ALA A 63 0.02 -1.04 8.92
N GLY A 64 0.85 0.00 9.05
CA GLY A 64 0.59 1.30 8.41
C GLY A 64 0.68 1.24 6.89
N ILE A 65 1.87 0.93 6.36
CA ILE A 65 2.13 0.96 4.92
C ILE A 65 1.32 -0.11 4.19
N THR A 66 1.28 -1.34 4.73
CA THR A 66 0.46 -2.41 4.15
C THR A 66 -1.02 -2.04 4.10
N ALA A 67 -1.59 -1.46 5.17
CA ALA A 67 -3.00 -1.06 5.16
C ALA A 67 -3.31 0.00 4.09
N VAL A 68 -2.42 0.99 3.92
CA VAL A 68 -2.58 2.01 2.87
C VAL A 68 -2.52 1.36 1.48
N LEU A 69 -1.55 0.49 1.24
CA LEU A 69 -1.44 -0.23 -0.04
C LEU A 69 -2.66 -1.11 -0.30
N THR A 70 -3.12 -1.87 0.70
CA THR A 70 -4.33 -2.68 0.63
C THR A 70 -5.55 -1.82 0.35
N SER A 71 -5.69 -0.64 0.96
CA SER A 71 -6.80 0.28 0.70
C SER A 71 -6.79 0.79 -0.74
N ILE A 72 -5.61 1.12 -1.29
CA ILE A 72 -5.49 1.56 -2.68
C ILE A 72 -5.87 0.41 -3.63
N ILE A 73 -5.36 -0.79 -3.38
CA ILE A 73 -5.69 -1.98 -4.19
C ILE A 73 -7.19 -2.28 -4.10
N SER A 74 -7.74 -2.34 -2.88
CA SER A 74 -9.16 -2.59 -2.65
C SER A 74 -10.05 -1.53 -3.29
N SER A 75 -9.64 -0.26 -3.34
CA SER A 75 -10.41 0.78 -4.01
C SER A 75 -10.47 0.56 -5.52
N LYS A 76 -9.38 0.10 -6.14
CA LYS A 76 -9.33 -0.27 -7.56
C LYS A 76 -10.12 -1.55 -7.84
N ASP A 77 -9.96 -2.57 -7.02
CA ASP A 77 -10.67 -3.85 -7.15
C ASP A 77 -12.17 -3.67 -6.91
N HIS A 78 -12.58 -2.78 -6.01
CA HIS A 78 -13.99 -2.47 -5.80
C HIS A 78 -14.63 -1.85 -7.05
N GLN A 79 -13.93 -0.94 -7.72
CA GLN A 79 -14.38 -0.33 -8.97
C GLN A 79 -14.50 -1.39 -10.08
N ALA A 80 -13.49 -2.23 -10.29
CA ALA A 80 -13.53 -3.28 -11.32
C ALA A 80 -14.50 -4.43 -11.00
N GLY A 81 -14.62 -4.80 -9.72
CA GLY A 81 -15.45 -5.92 -9.26
C GLY A 81 -16.94 -5.65 -9.33
N THR A 82 -17.35 -4.39 -9.08
CA THR A 82 -18.77 -3.98 -9.12
C THR A 82 -19.35 -4.16 -10.52
N ASN A 83 -18.63 -3.72 -11.56
CA ASN A 83 -19.12 -3.84 -12.93
C ASN A 83 -19.11 -5.29 -13.43
N ASN A 84 -18.05 -6.04 -13.14
CA ASN A 84 -17.99 -7.45 -13.51
C ASN A 84 -19.17 -8.23 -12.92
N ARG A 85 -19.58 -7.93 -11.67
CA ARG A 85 -20.76 -8.54 -11.06
C ARG A 85 -22.06 -8.16 -11.77
N ARG A 86 -22.26 -6.88 -12.11
CA ARG A 86 -23.43 -6.39 -12.88
C ARG A 86 -23.53 -7.11 -14.24
N ILE A 87 -22.42 -7.19 -14.97
CA ILE A 87 -22.34 -7.89 -16.26
C ILE A 87 -22.66 -9.39 -16.11
N GLN A 88 -22.17 -10.06 -15.06
CA GLN A 88 -22.50 -11.46 -14.82
C GLN A 88 -23.99 -11.68 -14.50
N CYS A 89 -24.59 -10.81 -13.69
CA CYS A 89 -26.03 -10.87 -13.44
C CYS A 89 -26.85 -10.64 -14.72
N CYS A 90 -26.48 -9.65 -15.55
CA CYS A 90 -27.13 -9.43 -16.85
C CYS A 90 -26.98 -10.64 -17.78
N LYS A 91 -25.80 -11.27 -17.85
CA LYS A 91 -25.57 -12.52 -18.61
C LYS A 91 -26.54 -13.62 -18.21
N LEU A 92 -26.71 -13.82 -16.90
CA LEU A 92 -27.62 -14.83 -16.36
C LEU A 92 -29.08 -14.51 -16.72
N PHE A 93 -29.51 -13.27 -16.52
CA PHE A 93 -30.88 -12.84 -16.83
C PHE A 93 -31.21 -13.00 -18.32
N MET A 94 -30.32 -12.55 -19.21
CA MET A 94 -30.53 -12.64 -20.67
C MET A 94 -30.63 -14.10 -21.15
N LYS A 95 -29.88 -14.99 -20.50
CA LYS A 95 -29.94 -16.43 -20.78
C LYS A 95 -31.28 -17.05 -20.35
N GLU A 96 -31.82 -16.64 -19.20
CA GLU A 96 -33.13 -17.14 -18.72
C GLU A 96 -34.31 -16.61 -19.54
N GLN A 97 -34.22 -15.37 -20.02
CA GLN A 97 -35.30 -14.72 -20.78
C GLN A 97 -35.22 -14.94 -22.31
N PHE A 98 -34.30 -15.79 -22.79
CA PHE A 98 -34.10 -16.07 -24.22
C PHE A 98 -33.95 -14.81 -25.08
N VAL A 99 -33.22 -13.81 -24.57
CA VAL A 99 -32.99 -12.54 -25.27
C VAL A 99 -32.23 -12.78 -26.58
N GLU A 100 -32.64 -12.12 -27.66
CA GLU A 100 -31.98 -12.23 -28.96
C GLU A 100 -30.50 -11.79 -28.89
N LYS A 101 -29.59 -12.50 -29.58
CA LYS A 101 -28.14 -12.24 -29.55
C LYS A 101 -27.78 -10.80 -29.91
N SER A 102 -28.47 -10.20 -30.89
CA SER A 102 -28.23 -8.82 -31.32
C SER A 102 -28.48 -7.81 -30.20
N LEU A 103 -29.48 -8.05 -29.34
CA LEU A 103 -29.75 -7.21 -28.17
C LEU A 103 -28.74 -7.47 -27.05
N GLN A 104 -28.30 -8.72 -26.87
CA GLN A 104 -27.24 -9.04 -25.91
C GLN A 104 -25.93 -8.31 -26.23
N GLU A 105 -25.52 -8.31 -27.52
CA GLU A 105 -24.33 -7.58 -27.98
C GLU A 105 -24.44 -6.08 -27.69
N ARG A 106 -25.57 -5.45 -28.01
CA ARG A 106 -25.81 -4.03 -27.69
C ARG A 106 -25.75 -3.72 -26.21
N ILE A 107 -26.23 -4.63 -25.35
CA ILE A 107 -26.15 -4.47 -23.90
C ILE A 107 -24.70 -4.57 -23.41
N PHE A 108 -23.92 -5.53 -23.93
CA PHE A 108 -22.50 -5.63 -23.56
C PHE A 108 -21.68 -4.45 -24.05
N ASP A 109 -21.95 -3.94 -25.25
CA ASP A 109 -21.28 -2.75 -25.79
C ASP A 109 -21.56 -1.52 -24.91
N TYR A 110 -22.80 -1.36 -24.41
CA TYR A 110 -23.13 -0.32 -23.45
C TYR A 110 -22.36 -0.47 -22.13
N TYR A 111 -22.33 -1.66 -21.53
CA TYR A 111 -21.60 -1.90 -20.28
C TYR A 111 -20.08 -1.74 -20.44
N ASN A 112 -19.52 -2.08 -21.60
CA ASN A 112 -18.11 -1.84 -21.90
C ASN A 112 -17.83 -0.34 -22.05
N TYR A 113 -18.73 0.42 -22.69
CA TYR A 113 -18.62 1.88 -22.78
C TYR A 113 -18.67 2.54 -21.38
N ASP A 114 -19.63 2.13 -20.54
CA ASP A 114 -19.79 2.61 -19.17
C ASP A 114 -18.54 2.34 -18.29
N ASP A 115 -17.95 1.14 -18.40
CA ASP A 115 -16.72 0.79 -17.67
C ASP A 115 -15.52 1.67 -18.06
N THR A 116 -15.40 1.94 -19.36
CA THR A 116 -14.19 2.56 -19.92
C THR A 116 -14.23 4.08 -19.82
N GLU A 117 -15.39 4.69 -20.08
CA GLU A 117 -15.53 6.15 -20.21
C GLU A 117 -16.11 6.80 -18.94
N LEU A 118 -17.07 6.15 -18.26
CA LEU A 118 -17.75 6.71 -17.09
C LEU A 118 -17.13 6.26 -15.76
N LYS A 119 -16.12 5.37 -15.77
CA LYS A 119 -15.42 4.86 -14.58
C LYS A 119 -16.36 4.30 -13.50
N ASN A 120 -17.51 3.74 -13.91
CA ASN A 120 -18.51 3.21 -12.99
C ASN A 120 -19.05 4.25 -11.99
N ILE A 121 -19.20 5.50 -12.41
CA ILE A 121 -19.87 6.53 -11.61
C ILE A 121 -21.36 6.15 -11.50
N ASP A 122 -21.88 6.05 -10.27
CA ASP A 122 -23.32 5.81 -10.06
C ASP A 122 -24.08 7.12 -10.27
N GLU A 123 -24.60 7.32 -11.48
CA GLU A 123 -25.39 8.50 -11.83
C GLU A 123 -26.60 8.68 -10.90
N THR A 124 -27.20 7.59 -10.42
CA THR A 124 -28.36 7.62 -9.52
C THR A 124 -27.97 8.17 -8.15
N GLU A 125 -26.80 7.77 -7.65
CA GLU A 125 -26.25 8.28 -6.38
C GLU A 125 -25.99 9.79 -6.48
N ILE A 126 -25.36 10.25 -7.57
CA ILE A 126 -25.12 11.67 -7.81
C ILE A 126 -26.44 12.46 -7.89
N LEU A 127 -27.45 11.92 -8.56
CA LEU A 127 -28.75 12.58 -8.70
C LEU A 127 -29.54 12.64 -7.39
N HIS A 128 -29.26 11.75 -6.43
CA HIS A 128 -29.85 11.79 -5.10
C HIS A 128 -29.10 12.71 -4.11
N GLU A 129 -27.85 13.07 -4.41
CA GLU A 129 -27.06 14.03 -3.63
C GLU A 129 -27.26 15.51 -4.03
N LEU A 130 -27.89 15.76 -5.18
CA LEU A 130 -28.26 17.10 -5.70
C LEU A 130 -29.59 17.61 -5.14
#